data_AF-A0A7H0SQD0-F1
#
_entry.id   AF-A0A7H0SQD0-F1
#
_cell.length_a   1.000
_cell.length_b   1.000
_cell.length_c   1.000
_cell.angle_alpha   90.00
_cell.angle_beta   90.00
_cell.angle_gamma   90.00
#
_symmetry.space_group_name_H-M   'P 1'
#
loop_
_entity.id
_entity.type
_entity.pdbx_description
1 polymer ?
#
loop_
_entity_poly.entity_id
_entity_poly.type
_entity_poly.pdbx_seq_one_letter_code
_entity_poly.pdbx_strand_id
1 'polypeptide(L)'
;MDTIKNTFIYLKNRPRLLAYISIGFGIMGAISSFTLLTIGFISFLGYFMASIALGIPGAWWLHCDRKDRAIVAKEAEVKGYYQYLTEEEKDLLGGPAPIKKTPRRWKSVLIITFIVFFVGAALMPQDLAKLPTYGVQYQPK
;
A
#
# COMPACT_ATOMS: atom_id res chain seq x y z
N MET A 1 -27.29 4.58 -11.82
CA MET A 1 -26.55 5.07 -10.63
C MET A 1 -26.29 3.94 -9.62
N ASP A 2 -27.01 2.80 -9.69
CA ASP A 2 -26.86 1.65 -8.78
C ASP A 2 -25.62 0.78 -9.03
N THR A 3 -25.07 0.80 -10.25
CA THR A 3 -23.88 0.02 -10.63
C THR A 3 -22.62 0.42 -9.86
N ILE A 4 -22.50 1.70 -9.49
CA ILE A 4 -21.34 2.24 -8.75
C ILE A 4 -21.40 1.83 -7.26
N LYS A 5 -22.60 1.73 -6.68
CA LYS A 5 -22.78 1.31 -5.28
C LYS A 5 -22.40 -0.16 -5.08
N ASN A 6 -22.79 -1.03 -6.02
CA ASN A 6 -22.46 -2.45 -5.93
C ASN A 6 -20.95 -2.70 -6.09
N THR A 7 -20.27 -1.98 -6.99
CA THR A 7 -18.80 -2.11 -7.13
C THR A 7 -18.05 -1.66 -5.88
N PHE A 8 -18.52 -0.61 -5.19
CA PHE A 8 -17.91 -0.16 -3.93
C PHE A 8 -18.05 -1.19 -2.80
N ILE A 9 -19.19 -1.88 -2.73
CA ILE A 9 -19.43 -2.96 -1.74
C ILE A 9 -18.51 -4.17 -2.03
N TYR A 10 -18.31 -4.51 -3.31
CA TYR A 10 -17.39 -5.59 -3.70
C TYR A 10 -15.92 -5.25 -3.41
N LEU A 11 -15.50 -3.99 -3.60
CA LEU A 11 -14.15 -3.53 -3.27
C LEU A 11 -13.89 -3.52 -1.76
N LYS A 12 -14.90 -3.15 -0.96
CA LYS A 12 -14.83 -3.16 0.51
C LYS A 12 -14.48 -4.55 1.07
N ASN A 13 -14.91 -5.63 0.40
CA ASN A 13 -14.64 -7.01 0.82
C ASN A 13 -13.34 -7.60 0.29
N ARG A 14 -12.55 -6.87 -0.52
CA ARG A 14 -11.27 -7.36 -1.09
C ARG A 14 -10.12 -6.38 -0.83
N PRO A 15 -9.67 -6.22 0.43
CA PRO A 15 -8.57 -5.32 0.77
C PRO A 15 -7.25 -5.68 0.07
N ARG A 16 -7.09 -6.95 -0.37
CA ARG A 16 -5.98 -7.38 -1.23
C ARG A 16 -5.93 -6.63 -2.56
N LEU A 17 -7.08 -6.43 -3.20
CA LEU A 17 -7.14 -5.78 -4.51
C LEU A 17 -6.69 -4.32 -4.39
N LEU A 18 -7.14 -3.61 -3.35
CA LEU A 18 -6.70 -2.23 -3.08
C LEU A 18 -5.20 -2.14 -2.83
N ALA A 19 -4.61 -3.11 -2.10
CA ALA A 19 -3.17 -3.17 -1.89
C ALA A 19 -2.41 -3.33 -3.22
N TYR A 20 -2.83 -4.25 -4.09
CA TYR A 20 -2.23 -4.43 -5.41
C TYR A 20 -2.39 -3.20 -6.30
N ILE A 21 -3.54 -2.55 -6.29
CA ILE A 21 -3.77 -1.31 -7.04
C ILE A 21 -2.79 -0.23 -6.59
N SER A 22 -2.64 0.00 -5.28
CA SER A 22 -1.72 1.02 -4.76
C SER A 22 -0.25 0.73 -5.12
N ILE A 23 0.17 -0.53 -5.06
CA ILE A 23 1.52 -0.95 -5.47
C ILE A 23 1.69 -0.77 -6.98
N GLY A 24 0.67 -1.13 -7.78
CA GLY A 24 0.66 -0.95 -9.23
C GLY A 24 0.87 0.51 -9.63
N PHE A 25 0.12 1.44 -9.01
CA PHE A 25 0.31 2.86 -9.23
C PHE A 25 1.70 3.35 -8.80
N GLY A 26 2.21 2.86 -7.66
CA GLY A 26 3.56 3.23 -7.21
C GLY A 26 4.66 2.74 -8.16
N ILE A 27 4.56 1.51 -8.67
CA ILE A 27 5.50 0.95 -9.65
C ILE A 27 5.39 1.68 -10.97
N MET A 28 4.18 1.91 -11.49
CA MET A 28 3.98 2.64 -12.74
C MET A 28 4.56 4.05 -12.63
N GLY A 29 4.26 4.80 -11.56
CA GLY A 29 4.82 6.13 -11.35
C GLY A 29 6.35 6.11 -11.23
N ALA A 30 6.92 5.11 -10.53
CA ALA A 30 8.35 4.95 -10.41
C ALA A 30 9.02 4.68 -11.77
N ILE A 31 8.41 3.83 -12.63
CA ILE A 31 8.91 3.59 -13.99
C ILE A 31 8.78 4.86 -14.84
N SER A 32 7.64 5.55 -14.78
CA SER A 32 7.44 6.80 -15.50
C SER A 32 8.46 7.87 -15.11
N SER A 33 8.92 7.89 -13.86
CA SER A 33 9.92 8.86 -13.40
C SER A 33 11.26 8.77 -14.15
N PHE A 34 11.61 7.62 -14.72
CA PHE A 34 12.85 7.48 -15.52
C PHE A 34 12.88 8.39 -16.74
N THR A 35 11.72 8.76 -17.30
CA THR A 35 11.64 9.73 -18.39
C THR A 35 12.17 11.11 -18.00
N LEU A 36 12.10 11.45 -16.70
CA LEU A 36 12.52 12.74 -16.15
C LEU A 36 14.03 12.82 -15.87
N LEU A 37 14.77 11.73 -16.02
CA LEU A 37 16.25 11.75 -15.94
C LEU A 37 16.86 12.72 -16.95
N THR A 38 16.18 12.91 -18.10
CA THR A 38 16.57 13.87 -19.14
C THR A 38 16.44 15.33 -18.71
N ILE A 39 15.52 15.63 -17.80
CA ILE A 39 15.26 16.98 -17.27
C ILE A 39 16.19 17.26 -16.09
N GLY A 40 16.50 16.25 -15.29
CA GLY A 40 17.48 16.34 -14.20
C GLY A 40 17.31 15.28 -13.13
N PHE A 41 18.42 14.95 -12.46
CA PHE A 41 18.43 13.92 -11.42
C PHE A 41 17.54 14.27 -10.22
N ILE A 42 17.46 15.55 -9.84
CA ILE A 42 16.62 16.01 -8.73
C ILE A 42 15.13 15.79 -9.04
N SER A 43 14.71 16.12 -10.26
CA SER A 43 13.34 15.87 -10.73
C SER A 43 13.04 14.37 -10.72
N PHE A 44 13.91 13.54 -11.32
CA PHE A 44 13.76 12.09 -11.25
C PHE A 44 13.56 11.60 -9.81
N LEU A 45 14.43 12.02 -8.89
CA LEU A 45 14.40 11.60 -7.50
C LEU A 45 13.10 12.01 -6.78
N GLY A 46 12.64 13.25 -6.99
CA GLY A 46 11.38 13.74 -6.40
C GLY A 46 10.16 12.92 -6.83
N TYR A 47 10.01 12.70 -8.15
CA TYR A 47 8.91 11.90 -8.69
C TYR A 47 9.01 10.41 -8.33
N PHE A 48 10.22 9.87 -8.30
CA PHE A 48 10.46 8.48 -7.89
C PHE A 48 10.07 8.27 -6.41
N MET A 49 10.51 9.15 -5.52
CA MET A 49 10.16 9.08 -4.09
C MET A 49 8.65 9.23 -3.86
N ALA A 50 8.02 10.20 -4.51
CA ALA A 50 6.57 10.41 -4.41
C ALA A 50 5.78 9.17 -4.91
N SER A 51 6.24 8.54 -6.00
CA SER A 51 5.61 7.34 -6.54
C SER A 51 5.77 6.14 -5.61
N ILE A 52 6.97 5.93 -5.04
CA ILE A 52 7.20 4.88 -4.05
C ILE A 52 6.31 5.07 -2.83
N ALA A 53 6.13 6.31 -2.36
CA ALA A 53 5.30 6.61 -1.20
C ALA A 53 3.88 6.04 -1.35
N LEU A 54 3.30 6.09 -2.57
CA LEU A 54 1.97 5.52 -2.85
C LEU A 54 1.93 3.99 -2.69
N GLY A 55 3.05 3.31 -2.94
CA GLY A 55 3.17 1.86 -2.81
C GLY A 55 3.40 1.36 -1.38
N ILE A 56 3.93 2.21 -0.48
CA ILE A 56 4.32 1.81 0.89
C ILE A 56 3.13 1.24 1.69
N PRO A 57 1.95 1.89 1.76
CA PRO A 57 0.81 1.37 2.52
C PRO A 57 0.31 0.02 1.99
N GLY A 58 0.28 -0.16 0.67
CA GLY A 58 -0.11 -1.42 0.04
C GLY A 58 0.88 -2.55 0.31
N ALA A 59 2.17 -2.27 0.17
CA ALA A 59 3.23 -3.23 0.47
C ALA A 59 3.21 -3.68 1.94
N TRP A 60 3.04 -2.72 2.86
CA TRP A 60 2.92 -3.04 4.28
C TRP A 60 1.68 -3.89 4.59
N TRP A 61 0.55 -3.56 3.96
CA TRP A 61 -0.67 -4.35 4.11
C TRP A 61 -0.45 -5.81 3.69
N LEU A 62 0.16 -6.04 2.52
CA LEU A 62 0.44 -7.39 2.01
C LEU A 62 1.41 -8.16 2.92
N HIS A 63 2.40 -7.46 3.48
CA HIS A 63 3.33 -8.05 4.45
C HIS A 63 2.61 -8.53 5.71
N CYS A 64 1.74 -7.70 6.29
CA CYS A 64 0.91 -8.07 7.44
C CYS A 64 -0.04 -9.24 7.11
N ASP A 65 -0.73 -9.19 5.96
CA ASP A 65 -1.66 -10.25 5.53
C ASP A 65 -0.94 -11.58 5.28
N ARG A 66 0.30 -11.55 4.77
CA ARG A 66 1.13 -12.76 4.63
C ARG A 66 1.50 -13.35 6.00
N LYS A 67 1.87 -12.51 6.97
CA LYS A 67 2.19 -12.98 8.34
C LYS A 67 0.97 -13.52 9.05
N ASP A 68 -0.16 -12.84 8.95
CA ASP A 68 -1.41 -13.29 9.56
C ASP A 68 -1.86 -14.63 8.96
N ARG A 69 -1.74 -14.83 7.64
CA ARG A 69 -1.99 -16.13 7.00
C ARG A 69 -1.08 -17.24 7.50
N ALA A 70 0.21 -16.96 7.69
CA ALA A 70 1.16 -17.95 8.20
C ALA A 70 0.82 -18.36 9.64
N ILE A 71 0.35 -17.43 10.47
CA ILE A 71 -0.11 -17.71 11.83
C ILE A 71 -1.37 -18.59 11.81
N VAL A 72 -2.35 -18.24 10.97
CA VAL A 72 -3.59 -19.03 10.81
C VAL A 72 -3.31 -20.44 10.28
N ALA A 73 -2.37 -20.59 9.34
CA ALA A 73 -1.99 -21.90 8.81
C ALA A 73 -1.37 -22.80 9.88
N LYS A 74 -0.45 -22.25 10.69
CA LYS A 74 0.13 -22.97 11.83
C LYS A 74 -0.91 -23.38 12.86
N GLU A 75 -1.91 -22.53 13.10
CA GLU A 75 -2.98 -22.87 14.02
C GLU A 75 -3.88 -23.99 13.49
N ALA A 76 -4.21 -23.97 12.19
CA ALA A 76 -4.98 -25.03 11.56
C ALA A 76 -4.25 -26.38 11.67
N GLU A 77 -2.93 -26.36 11.50
CA GLU A 77 -2.06 -27.52 11.70
C GLU A 77 -2.07 -28.01 13.16
N VAL A 78 -1.88 -27.10 14.14
CA VAL A 78 -1.93 -27.44 15.57
C VAL A 78 -3.30 -27.97 15.98
N LYS A 79 -4.39 -27.37 15.50
CA LYS A 79 -5.76 -27.86 15.75
C LYS A 79 -6.00 -29.23 15.13
N GLY A 80 -5.45 -29.48 13.95
CA GLY A 80 -5.46 -30.81 13.32
C GLY A 80 -4.80 -31.85 14.22
N TYR A 81 -3.59 -31.58 14.73
CA TYR A 81 -2.93 -32.48 15.69
C TYR A 81 -3.68 -32.64 17.01
N TYR A 82 -4.31 -31.56 17.49
CA TYR A 82 -5.13 -31.57 18.70
C TYR A 82 -6.34 -32.51 18.62
N GLN A 83 -6.83 -32.82 17.42
CA GLN A 83 -7.93 -33.78 17.24
C GLN A 83 -7.49 -35.22 17.48
N TYR A 84 -6.21 -35.55 17.30
CA TYR A 84 -5.68 -36.91 17.47
C TYR A 84 -5.19 -37.20 18.89
N LEU A 85 -5.12 -36.20 19.76
CA LEU A 85 -4.77 -36.36 21.17
C LEU A 85 -5.92 -36.99 21.97
N THR A 86 -5.58 -37.88 22.88
CA THR A 86 -6.51 -38.46 23.86
C THR A 86 -6.96 -37.41 24.88
N GLU A 87 -8.05 -37.67 25.61
CA GLU A 87 -8.58 -36.69 26.59
C GLU A 87 -7.59 -36.41 27.72
N GLU A 88 -6.85 -37.43 28.17
CA GLU A 88 -5.81 -37.30 29.20
C GLU A 88 -4.64 -36.41 28.73
N GLU A 89 -4.23 -36.55 27.46
CA GLU A 89 -3.17 -35.70 26.89
C GLU A 89 -3.63 -34.26 26.68
N LYS A 90 -4.92 -34.04 26.37
CA LYS A 90 -5.49 -32.71 26.23
C LYS A 90 -5.55 -31.95 27.55
N ASP A 91 -5.84 -32.65 28.65
CA ASP A 91 -5.82 -32.08 30.00
C ASP A 91 -4.40 -31.72 30.45
N LEU A 92 -3.39 -32.50 30.06
CA LEU A 92 -1.98 -32.23 30.35
C LEU A 92 -1.41 -31.05 29.55
N LEU A 93 -1.78 -30.92 28.27
CA LEU A 93 -1.25 -29.88 27.38
C LEU A 93 -1.97 -28.53 27.52
N GLY A 94 -3.22 -28.54 27.99
CA GLY A 94 -4.06 -27.35 28.09
C GLY A 94 -4.50 -26.82 26.73
N GLY A 95 -5.64 -26.11 26.67
CA GLY A 95 -6.22 -25.64 25.42
C GLY A 95 -5.28 -24.77 24.57
N PRO A 96 -5.40 -24.79 23.22
CA PRO A 96 -4.53 -24.03 22.34
C PRO A 96 -4.57 -22.52 22.66
N ALA A 97 -3.38 -21.90 22.79
CA ALA A 97 -3.25 -20.51 23.17
C ALA A 97 -3.94 -19.54 22.17
N PRO A 98 -4.57 -18.44 22.65
CA PRO A 98 -5.29 -17.51 21.79
C PRO A 98 -4.36 -16.75 20.82
N ILE A 99 -4.80 -16.62 19.57
CA ILE A 99 -4.05 -15.96 18.49
C ILE A 99 -3.81 -14.49 18.83
N LYS A 100 -2.55 -14.07 18.89
CA LYS A 100 -2.19 -12.65 18.83
C LYS A 100 -1.95 -12.26 17.38
N LYS A 101 -2.86 -11.47 16.80
CA LYS A 101 -2.66 -10.86 15.47
C LYS A 101 -1.37 -10.04 15.48
N THR A 102 -0.69 -9.95 14.34
CA THR A 102 0.52 -9.14 14.26
C THR A 102 0.21 -7.66 14.58
N PRO A 103 1.00 -6.98 15.43
CA PRO A 103 0.76 -5.58 15.75
C PRO A 103 1.00 -4.74 14.49
N ARG A 104 -0.10 -4.27 13.90
CA ARG A 104 -0.06 -3.49 12.66
C ARG A 104 0.33 -2.06 13.01
N ARG A 105 1.63 -1.73 12.90
CA ARG A 105 2.21 -0.40 13.17
C ARG A 105 1.80 0.67 12.14
N TRP A 106 0.50 0.80 11.85
CA TRP A 106 -0.05 1.68 10.82
C TRP A 106 0.32 3.15 11.02
N LYS A 107 0.37 3.62 12.26
CA LYS A 107 0.79 5.00 12.57
C LYS A 107 2.18 5.29 12.03
N SER A 108 3.15 4.41 12.30
CA SER A 108 4.53 4.56 11.80
C SER A 108 4.60 4.52 10.27
N VAL A 109 3.84 3.61 9.65
CA VAL A 109 3.82 3.46 8.18
C VAL A 109 3.24 4.70 7.51
N LEU A 110 2.15 5.26 8.06
CA LEU A 110 1.59 6.51 7.54
C LEU A 110 2.55 7.68 7.72
N ILE A 111 3.20 7.81 8.88
CA ILE A 111 4.20 8.86 9.12
C ILE A 111 5.33 8.76 8.09
N ILE A 112 5.90 7.56 7.89
CA ILE A 112 6.96 7.35 6.90
C ILE A 112 6.46 7.68 5.49
N THR A 113 5.25 7.23 5.13
CA THR A 113 4.64 7.49 3.82
C THR A 113 4.49 9.00 3.58
N PHE A 114 3.97 9.73 4.56
CA PHE A 114 3.82 11.18 4.47
C PHE A 114 5.16 11.89 4.33
N ILE A 115 6.15 11.53 5.15
CA ILE A 115 7.50 12.13 5.07
C ILE A 115 8.09 11.91 3.68
N VAL A 116 8.08 10.67 3.18
CA VAL A 116 8.63 10.35 1.86
C VAL A 116 7.88 11.08 0.75
N PHE A 117 6.55 11.16 0.85
CA PHE A 117 5.73 11.87 -0.13
C PHE A 117 6.04 13.37 -0.17
N PHE A 118 6.07 14.04 0.99
CA PHE A 118 6.33 15.47 1.06
C PHE A 118 7.77 15.83 0.69
N VAL A 119 8.74 15.01 1.08
CA VAL A 119 10.14 15.18 0.64
C VAL A 119 10.24 15.04 -0.87
N GLY A 120 9.58 14.03 -1.46
CA GLY A 120 9.53 13.86 -2.92
C GLY A 120 8.87 15.05 -3.61
N ALA A 121 7.73 15.53 -3.08
CA ALA A 121 7.01 16.67 -3.63
C ALA A 121 7.81 17.99 -3.53
N ALA A 122 8.57 18.19 -2.46
CA ALA A 122 9.43 19.37 -2.28
C ALA A 122 10.59 19.42 -3.29
N LEU A 123 11.02 18.26 -3.80
CA LEU A 123 12.07 18.15 -4.84
C LEU A 123 11.53 18.32 -6.26
N MET A 124 10.20 18.35 -6.45
CA MET A 124 9.63 18.53 -7.79
C MET A 124 9.88 19.96 -8.30
N PRO A 125 10.19 20.12 -9.60
CA PRO A 125 10.41 21.43 -10.19
C PRO A 125 9.12 22.27 -10.12
N GLN A 126 9.19 23.44 -9.48
CA GLN A 126 8.06 24.36 -9.36
C GLN A 126 7.84 25.23 -10.61
N ASP A 127 8.74 25.12 -11.61
CA ASP A 127 8.73 25.96 -12.80
C ASP A 127 7.57 25.69 -13.76
N LEU A 128 6.78 24.62 -13.56
CA LEU A 128 5.49 24.44 -14.25
C LEU A 128 4.49 25.56 -13.93
N ALA A 129 4.65 26.26 -12.80
CA ALA A 129 3.87 27.45 -12.45
C ALA A 129 4.30 28.71 -13.24
N LYS A 130 5.43 28.66 -13.95
CA LYS A 130 5.95 29.77 -14.76
C LYS A 130 5.65 29.62 -16.25
N LEU A 131 4.71 28.76 -16.64
CA LEU A 131 4.23 28.79 -18.01
C LEU A 131 3.66 30.19 -18.28
N PRO A 132 4.16 30.90 -19.32
CA PRO A 132 3.53 32.15 -19.72
C PRO A 132 2.08 31.79 -20.02
N THR A 133 1.16 32.40 -19.28
CA THR A 133 -0.24 32.48 -19.69
C THR A 133 -0.21 33.17 -21.05
N TYR A 134 -0.15 32.38 -22.12
CA TYR A 134 -0.39 32.87 -23.48
C TYR A 134 -1.84 33.32 -23.48
N GLY A 135 -2.04 34.57 -23.06
CA GLY A 135 -3.27 35.29 -23.27
C GLY A 135 -3.54 35.20 -24.75
N VAL A 136 -4.58 34.48 -25.11
CA VAL A 136 -5.16 34.51 -26.45
C VAL A 136 -5.60 35.96 -26.65
N GLN A 137 -4.72 36.80 -27.20
CA GLN A 137 -5.12 38.10 -27.72
C GLN A 137 -5.98 37.80 -28.94
N TYR A 138 -7.30 37.77 -28.71
CA TYR A 138 -8.29 37.74 -29.77
C TYR A 138 -8.14 39.03 -30.58
N GLN A 139 -7.54 38.93 -31.78
CA GLN A 139 -7.56 39.99 -32.78
C GLN A 139 -8.85 39.82 -33.59
N PRO A 140 -9.90 40.65 -33.39
CA PRO A 140 -11.03 40.65 -34.29
C PRO A 140 -10.57 41.15 -35.67
N LYS A 141 -10.95 40.41 -36.72
CA LYS A 141 -10.77 40.81 -38.12
C LYS A 141 -11.66 42.00 -38.47
#